data_AF-A0A8S8YS19-F1
#
_entry.id   AF-A0A8S8YS19-F1
#
_cell.length_a   1.000
_cell.length_b   1.000
_cell.length_c   1.000
_cell.angle_alpha   90.00
_cell.angle_beta   90.00
_cell.angle_gamma   90.00
#
_symmetry.space_group_name_H-M   'P 1'
#
loop_
_entity.id
_entity.type
_entity.pdbx_description
1 polymer ?
#
loop_
_entity_poly.entity_id
_entity_poly.type
_entity_poly.pdbx_seq_one_letter_code
_entity_poly.pdbx_strand_id
1 'polypeptide(L)' 'MPSAFAPGKCILFGEHAVVFGHPAVAVAIEQGVRVSVKGSNEWLLEGQPFEPPRHPNFAYNPEYLPVQRPTSGY' A
#
# COMPACT_ATOMS: atom_id res chain seq x y z
N MET A 1 -7.02 -1.65 17.44
CA MET A 1 -6.82 -1.26 16.02
C MET A 1 -5.43 -0.65 15.89
N PRO A 2 -4.44 -1.39 15.35
CA PRO A 2 -3.09 -0.85 15.18
C PRO A 2 -3.08 0.36 14.23
N SER A 3 -2.24 1.35 14.55
CA SER A 3 -2.02 2.51 13.68
C SER A 3 -0.57 2.96 13.74
N ALA A 4 -0.08 3.49 12.63
CA ALA A 4 1.27 4.05 12.50
C ALA A 4 1.24 5.35 11.71
N PHE A 5 2.28 6.17 11.89
CA PHE A 5 2.52 7.37 11.10
C PHE A 5 3.90 7.28 10.45
N ALA A 6 3.95 7.53 9.14
CA ALA A 6 5.19 7.61 8.38
C ALA A 6 5.39 9.08 7.94
N PRO A 7 6.42 9.78 8.44
CA PRO A 7 6.74 11.12 7.96
C PRO A 7 7.22 11.06 6.51
N GLY A 8 6.95 12.12 5.77
CA GLY A 8 7.58 12.36 4.47
C GLY A 8 9.09 12.57 4.66
N LYS A 9 9.84 12.35 3.58
CA LYS A 9 11.28 12.64 3.53
C LYS A 9 11.57 13.66 2.43
N CYS A 10 12.43 14.62 2.73
CA CYS A 10 13.05 15.50 1.74
C CYS A 10 14.49 15.03 1.50
N ILE A 11 14.87 14.81 0.25
CA ILE A 11 16.24 14.42 -0.12
C ILE A 11 17.05 15.71 -0.31
N LEU A 12 18.08 15.90 0.51
CA LEU A 12 18.97 17.07 0.43
C LEU A 12 20.07 16.87 -0.61
N PHE A 13 20.60 15.64 -0.69
CA PHE A 13 21.66 15.28 -1.63
C PHE A 13 21.49 13.86 -2.14
N GLY A 14 21.87 13.63 -3.40
CA GLY A 14 21.93 12.28 -3.98
C GLY A 14 20.62 11.78 -4.58
N GLU A 15 19.70 12.66 -4.99
CA GLU A 15 18.44 12.26 -5.62
C GLU A 15 18.65 11.38 -6.87
N HIS A 16 19.60 11.74 -7.73
CA HIS A 16 19.95 10.92 -8.89
C HIS A 16 20.89 9.76 -8.52
N ALA A 17 21.68 9.89 -7.44
CA ALA A 17 22.66 8.89 -7.02
C ALA A 17 21.99 7.65 -6.39
N VAL A 18 20.88 7.84 -5.67
CA VAL A 18 20.11 6.76 -5.05
C VAL A 18 19.50 5.81 -6.08
N VAL A 19 19.18 6.31 -7.27
CA VAL A 19 18.70 5.49 -8.41
C VAL A 19 19.75 4.45 -8.82
N PHE A 20 21.03 4.76 -8.59
CA PHE A 20 22.16 3.87 -8.89
C PHE A 20 22.72 3.16 -7.65
N GLY A 21 21.97 3.11 -6.54
CA GLY A 21 22.37 2.38 -5.32
C GLY A 21 23.40 3.09 -4.44
N HIS A 22 23.65 4.37 -4.66
CA HIS A 22 24.55 5.17 -3.80
C HIS A 22 23.77 5.84 -2.66
N PRO A 23 24.42 6.11 -1.50
CA PRO A 23 23.74 6.74 -0.37
C PRO A 23 23.26 8.17 -0.69
N ALA A 24 22.17 8.56 -0.02
CA ALA A 24 21.60 9.90 -0.08
C ALA A 24 21.43 10.46 1.33
N VAL A 25 21.47 11.79 1.45
CA VAL A 25 21.17 12.49 2.70
C VAL A 25 19.74 12.98 2.62
N ALA A 26 18.91 12.58 3.59
CA ALA A 26 17.52 12.98 3.66
C ALA A 26 17.12 13.40 5.08
N VAL A 27 16.10 14.24 5.16
CA VAL A 27 15.50 14.72 6.42
C VAL A 27 14.03 14.38 6.45
N ALA A 28 13.51 14.07 7.64
CA ALA A 28 12.08 13.91 7.86
C ALA A 28 11.40 15.28 7.87
N ILE A 29 10.17 15.34 7.35
CA ILE A 29 9.31 16.52 7.45
C ILE A 29 8.08 16.22 8.32
N GLU A 30 7.43 17.26 8.83
CA GLU A 30 6.25 17.13 9.69
C GLU A 30 4.97 16.70 8.95
N GLN A 31 4.99 16.68 7.62
CA GLN A 31 3.92 16.15 6.79
C GLN A 31 4.14 14.65 6.53
N GLY A 32 3.08 13.84 6.52
CA GLY A 32 3.21 12.40 6.31
C GLY A 32 1.87 11.67 6.21
N VAL A 33 1.94 10.34 6.24
CA VAL A 33 0.77 9.46 6.09
C VAL A 33 0.50 8.74 7.40
N ARG A 34 -0.75 8.77 7.86
CA ARG A 34 -1.23 7.95 8.97
C ARG A 34 -2.02 6.77 8.41
N VAL A 35 -1.67 5.57 8.87
CA VAL A 35 -2.32 4.32 8.47
C VAL A 35 -2.89 3.63 9.70
N SER A 36 -4.08 3.07 9.56
CA SER A 36 -4.72 2.26 10.59
C SER A 36 -5.22 0.95 9.98
N VAL A 37 -5.06 -0.15 10.69
CA VAL A 37 -5.41 -1.49 10.20
C VAL A 37 -6.49 -2.11 11.07
N LYS A 38 -7.51 -2.68 10.43
CA LYS A 38 -8.56 -3.48 11.07
C LYS A 38 -8.77 -4.77 10.27
N GLY A 39 -9.16 -5.85 10.95
CA GLY A 39 -9.61 -7.06 10.27
C GLY A 39 -10.86 -6.77 9.43
N SER A 40 -10.94 -7.37 8.25
CA SER A 40 -12.08 -7.27 7.33
C SER A 40 -12.30 -8.62 6.66
N ASN A 41 -13.56 -8.98 6.43
CA ASN A 41 -13.92 -10.16 5.64
C ASN A 41 -14.02 -9.84 4.13
N GLU A 42 -13.94 -8.56 3.78
CA GLU A 42 -14.12 -8.04 2.44
C GLU A 42 -12.93 -7.16 2.04
N TRP A 43 -12.54 -7.24 0.77
CA TRP A 43 -11.54 -6.37 0.18
C TRP A 43 -12.23 -5.14 -0.42
N LEU A 44 -11.90 -3.97 0.11
CA LEU A 44 -12.43 -2.69 -0.35
C LEU A 44 -11.27 -1.78 -0.80
N LEU A 45 -11.44 -1.13 -1.94
CA LEU A 45 -10.58 -0.06 -2.43
C LEU A 45 -11.41 1.23 -2.54
N GLU A 46 -10.98 2.30 -1.87
CA GLU A 46 -11.76 3.54 -1.75
C GLU A 46 -13.21 3.32 -1.25
N GLY A 47 -13.40 2.33 -0.39
CA GLY A 47 -14.71 1.94 0.14
C GLY A 47 -15.61 1.18 -0.83
N GLN A 48 -15.15 0.87 -2.04
CA GLN A 48 -15.84 0.05 -3.03
C GLN A 48 -15.24 -1.37 -3.08
N PRO A 49 -16.00 -2.40 -3.51
CA PRO A 49 -15.45 -3.73 -3.71
C PRO A 49 -14.22 -3.71 -4.63
N PHE A 50 -13.14 -4.37 -4.20
CA PHE A 50 -11.93 -4.47 -5.03
C PHE A 50 -12.20 -5.35 -6.26
N GLU A 51 -12.06 -4.76 -7.46
CA GLU A 51 -12.13 -5.47 -8.73
C GLU A 51 -10.72 -5.58 -9.35
N PRO A 52 -10.05 -6.74 -9.27
CA PRO A 52 -8.69 -6.90 -9.78
C PRO A 52 -8.46 -6.45 -11.23
N PRO A 53 -9.39 -6.70 -12.18
CA PRO A 53 -9.23 -6.23 -13.56
C PRO A 53 -9.21 -4.70 -13.72
N ARG A 54 -9.83 -3.96 -12.79
CA ARG A 54 -9.86 -2.49 -12.79
C ARG A 54 -8.66 -1.87 -12.08
N HIS A 55 -7.86 -2.68 -11.37
CA HIS A 55 -6.75 -2.22 -10.53
C HIS A 55 -5.48 -3.07 -10.73
N PRO A 56 -4.89 -3.05 -11.93
CA PRO A 56 -3.78 -3.95 -12.30
C PRO A 56 -2.53 -3.76 -11.41
N ASN A 57 -2.29 -2.55 -10.91
CA ASN A 57 -1.15 -2.26 -10.04
C ASN A 57 -1.29 -2.81 -8.60
N PHE A 58 -2.51 -3.19 -8.20
CA PHE A 58 -2.78 -3.82 -6.90
C PHE A 58 -2.93 -5.34 -7.00
N ALA A 59 -3.10 -5.87 -8.21
CA ALA A 59 -3.30 -7.30 -8.48
C ALA A 59 -1.97 -8.08 -8.57
N TYR A 60 -0.94 -7.67 -7.83
CA TYR A 60 0.43 -8.20 -7.99
C TYR A 60 0.58 -9.66 -7.54
N ASN A 61 -0.32 -10.17 -6.70
CA ASN A 61 -0.20 -11.53 -6.21
C ASN A 61 -1.55 -12.28 -6.16
N PRO A 62 -1.81 -13.18 -7.13
CA PRO A 62 -3.08 -13.90 -7.22
C PRO A 62 -3.34 -14.84 -6.04
N GLU A 63 -2.31 -15.24 -5.28
CA GLU A 63 -2.44 -16.07 -4.08
C GLU A 63 -3.18 -15.35 -2.92
N TYR A 64 -3.11 -14.02 -2.90
CA TYR A 64 -3.78 -13.17 -1.89
C TYR A 64 -5.09 -12.56 -2.40
N LEU A 65 -5.48 -12.85 -3.65
CA LEU A 65 -6.82 -12.50 -4.12
C LEU A 65 -7.84 -13.30 -3.30
N PRO A 66 -8.98 -12.69 -2.94
CA PRO A 66 -10.04 -13.44 -2.29
C PRO A 66 -10.41 -14.62 -3.18
N VAL A 67 -10.10 -15.83 -2.73
CA VAL A 67 -10.75 -17.04 -3.24
C VAL A 67 -12.23 -16.75 -3.13
N GLN A 68 -12.90 -16.55 -4.27
CA GLN A 68 -14.35 -16.53 -4.29
C GLN A 68 -14.77 -17.89 -3.76
N ARG A 69 -15.08 -17.98 -2.46
CA ARG A 69 -15.69 -19.18 -1.90
C ARG A 69 -16.96 -19.36 -2.75
N PRO A 70 -17.11 -20.50 -3.45
CA PRO A 70 -18.33 -20.73 -4.19
C PRO A 70 -19.47 -20.55 -3.20
N THR A 71 -20.37 -19.61 -3.48
CA THR A 71 -21.67 -19.57 -2.83
C THR A 71 -22.25 -20.96 -3.01
N SER A 72 -22.34 -21.71 -1.92
CA SER A 72 -23.02 -23.00 -1.86
C SER A 72 -24.44 -22.76 -2.33
N GLY A 73 -24.70 -23.01 -3.61
CA GLY A 73 -26.05 -23.09 -4.14
C GLY A 73 -26.71 -24.30 -3.52
N TYR A 74 -27.68 -24.03 -2.64
CA TYR A 74 -28.84 -24.89 -2.40
C TYR A 74 -30.03 -24.21 -3.05
#